data_AF-A0A948BNV1-F1
#
_entry.id   AF-A0A948BNV1-F1
#
_cell.length_a   1.000
_cell.length_b   1.000
_cell.length_c   1.000
_cell.angle_alpha   90.00
_cell.angle_beta   90.00
_cell.angle_gamma   90.00
#
_symmetry.space_group_name_H-M   'P 1'
#
loop_
_entity.id
_entity.type
_entity.pdbx_description
1 polymer ?
#
loop_
_entity_poly.entity_id
_entity_poly.type
_entity_poly.pdbx_seq_one_letter_code
_entity_poly.pdbx_strand_id
1 'polypeptide(L)'
;MSRRRADSHKGDFGSIFILAGSSRFSGAAALCAEGALRSGAGLVTLGIPKGINSALIKIKPKEVMTLPLPETSEGALSLSGYKKIKDFSKDIDVVVVGPGLGQEKSTRGLARKIVYGINKPMVIDADGLNALVGHLKRAGNSQVKIFTPHPGEMARLLGISVKELQKKRKKVAKSFAVHYNVTIVLKGKGTVVAAADGRLYLNKTGNPGMSTAGSGDVLTGIIAAFLGQGLDAFCAAKYAAYLHGLAGDIAAREKTQISLIASDIIAKIPQAIKKSI
;
A
#
# COMPACT_ATOMS: atom_id res chain seq x y z
N MET A 1 4.56 -18.22 -5.35
CA MET A 1 4.68 -17.75 -3.96
C MET A 1 5.63 -18.69 -3.25
N SER A 2 6.50 -18.21 -2.34
CA SER A 2 7.42 -19.09 -1.62
C SER A 2 6.62 -19.99 -0.66
N ARG A 3 6.93 -21.28 -0.66
CA ARG A 3 6.36 -22.23 0.30
C ARG A 3 6.89 -21.88 1.69
N ARG A 4 6.02 -21.81 2.70
CA ARG A 4 6.46 -21.65 4.10
C ARG A 4 7.20 -22.91 4.52
N ARG A 5 8.48 -22.77 4.88
CA ARG A 5 9.29 -23.89 5.40
C ARG A 5 8.83 -24.25 6.81
N ALA A 6 8.93 -25.52 7.18
CA ALA A 6 8.46 -26.01 8.48
C ALA A 6 9.26 -25.43 9.67
N ASP A 7 10.53 -25.10 9.44
CA ASP A 7 11.49 -24.53 10.40
C ASP A 7 11.47 -23.00 10.45
N SER A 8 10.48 -22.34 9.86
CA SER A 8 10.38 -20.89 9.81
C SER A 8 9.73 -20.28 11.06
N HIS A 9 10.10 -19.04 11.37
CA HIS A 9 9.50 -18.20 12.39
C HIS A 9 8.97 -16.89 11.79
N LYS A 10 8.23 -16.10 12.60
CA LYS A 10 7.62 -14.83 12.16
C LYS A 10 8.60 -13.84 11.53
N GLY A 11 9.89 -13.84 11.92
CA GLY A 11 10.90 -12.96 11.33
C GLY A 11 11.21 -13.25 9.86
N ASP A 12 11.03 -14.50 9.40
CA ASP A 12 11.37 -14.90 8.03
C ASP A 12 10.38 -14.36 6.99
N PHE A 13 9.24 -13.84 7.45
CA PHE A 13 8.15 -13.37 6.59
C PHE A 13 7.98 -11.84 6.62
N GLY A 14 9.01 -11.15 7.11
CA GLY A 14 9.10 -9.70 7.12
C GLY A 14 8.31 -9.03 8.23
N SER A 15 8.88 -7.93 8.71
CA SER A 15 8.24 -6.95 9.59
C SER A 15 7.83 -5.73 8.79
N ILE A 16 6.54 -5.37 8.86
CA ILE A 16 5.95 -4.27 8.10
C ILE A 16 5.52 -3.16 9.06
N PHE A 17 5.95 -1.95 8.77
CA PHE A 17 5.54 -0.76 9.50
C PHE A 17 4.66 0.13 8.63
N ILE A 18 3.39 0.25 9.00
CA ILE A 18 2.37 0.93 8.22
C ILE A 18 2.05 2.28 8.88
N LEU A 19 2.42 3.36 8.20
CA LEU A 19 2.12 4.74 8.57
C LEU A 19 0.84 5.17 7.82
N ALA A 20 -0.27 5.03 8.52
CA ALA A 20 -1.61 5.15 7.98
C ALA A 20 -2.58 5.67 9.04
N GLY A 21 -3.77 6.06 8.59
CA GLY A 21 -4.88 6.44 9.43
C GLY A 21 -4.81 7.88 9.96
N SER A 22 -5.99 8.37 10.30
CA SER A 22 -6.29 9.67 10.89
C SER A 22 -7.63 9.58 11.60
N SER A 23 -8.03 10.65 12.31
CA SER A 23 -9.34 10.77 12.94
C SER A 23 -10.50 10.43 11.99
N ARG A 24 -10.37 10.77 10.70
CA ARG A 24 -11.39 10.55 9.67
C ARG A 24 -11.26 9.21 8.94
N PHE A 25 -10.05 8.64 8.88
CA PHE A 25 -9.73 7.52 7.99
C PHE A 25 -9.05 6.35 8.71
N SER A 26 -9.46 6.05 9.94
CA SER A 26 -8.93 4.94 10.73
C SER A 26 -9.11 3.56 10.06
N GLY A 27 -10.20 3.36 9.31
CA GLY A 27 -10.48 2.11 8.59
C GLY A 27 -9.42 1.76 7.53
N ALA A 28 -8.82 2.76 6.88
CA ALA A 28 -7.76 2.53 5.88
C ALA A 28 -6.53 1.83 6.50
N ALA A 29 -6.17 2.23 7.73
CA ALA A 29 -5.10 1.61 8.48
C ALA A 29 -5.41 0.14 8.82
N ALA A 30 -6.64 -0.15 9.25
CA ALA A 30 -7.07 -1.50 9.58
C ALA A 30 -7.08 -2.43 8.35
N LEU A 31 -7.67 -1.98 7.24
CA LEU A 31 -7.74 -2.74 5.99
C LEU A 31 -6.36 -3.03 5.40
N CYS A 32 -5.46 -2.05 5.44
CA CYS A 32 -4.08 -2.23 4.97
C CYS A 32 -3.32 -3.25 5.82
N ALA A 33 -3.41 -3.14 7.15
CA ALA A 33 -2.75 -4.06 8.06
C ALA A 33 -3.29 -5.49 7.96
N GLU A 34 -4.62 -5.64 7.85
CA GLU A 34 -5.23 -6.96 7.70
C GLU A 34 -4.90 -7.59 6.33
N GLY A 35 -4.93 -6.81 5.25
CA GLY A 35 -4.49 -7.27 3.93
C GLY A 35 -3.05 -7.79 3.94
N ALA A 36 -2.16 -7.12 4.68
CA ALA A 36 -0.77 -7.56 4.85
C ALA A 36 -0.68 -8.89 5.62
N LEU A 37 -1.34 -9.01 6.78
CA LEU A 37 -1.35 -10.24 7.57
C LEU A 37 -1.94 -11.43 6.79
N ARG A 38 -3.08 -11.24 6.12
CA ARG A 38 -3.72 -12.28 5.32
C ARG A 38 -2.87 -12.72 4.12
N SER A 39 -1.92 -11.89 3.70
CA SER A 39 -0.99 -12.18 2.61
C SER A 39 0.34 -12.76 3.09
N GLY A 40 0.43 -13.09 4.37
CA GLY A 40 1.56 -13.81 4.94
C GLY A 40 2.68 -12.92 5.47
N ALA A 41 2.42 -11.65 5.79
CA ALA A 41 3.36 -10.86 6.59
C ALA A 41 3.66 -11.54 7.93
N GLY A 42 4.91 -11.47 8.39
CA GLY A 42 5.33 -12.04 9.66
C GLY A 42 4.93 -11.21 10.87
N LEU A 43 5.20 -9.90 10.80
CA LEU A 43 4.83 -8.91 11.80
C LEU A 43 4.25 -7.67 11.12
N VAL A 44 3.23 -7.08 11.72
CA VAL A 44 2.63 -5.82 11.24
C VAL A 44 2.46 -4.87 12.42
N THR A 45 3.08 -3.68 12.30
CA THR A 45 2.91 -2.57 13.24
C THR A 45 2.28 -1.38 12.55
N LEU A 46 1.24 -0.81 13.16
CA LEU A 46 0.59 0.41 12.73
C LEU A 46 1.15 1.63 13.49
N GLY A 47 1.83 2.53 12.78
CA GLY A 47 2.17 3.85 13.29
C GLY A 47 1.03 4.83 13.01
N ILE A 48 0.35 5.27 14.06
CA ILE A 48 -0.94 5.97 13.97
C ILE A 48 -0.98 7.19 14.90
N PRO A 49 -1.85 8.18 14.64
CA PRO A 49 -2.12 9.25 15.58
C PRO A 49 -2.54 8.70 16.94
N LYS A 50 -1.95 9.21 18.03
CA LYS A 50 -2.22 8.71 19.39
C LYS A 50 -3.70 8.72 19.74
N GLY A 51 -4.46 9.73 19.29
CA GLY A 51 -5.87 9.93 19.60
C GLY A 51 -6.78 8.87 18.99
N ILE A 52 -6.37 8.20 17.91
CA ILE A 52 -7.18 7.14 17.28
C ILE A 52 -6.85 5.74 17.79
N ASN A 53 -5.81 5.56 18.61
CA ASN A 53 -5.32 4.24 18.98
C ASN A 53 -6.37 3.37 19.69
N SER A 54 -7.10 3.94 20.65
CA SER A 54 -8.14 3.22 21.40
C SER A 54 -9.30 2.76 20.52
N ALA A 55 -9.72 3.58 19.56
CA ALA A 55 -10.75 3.24 18.59
C ALA A 55 -10.24 2.19 17.59
N LEU A 56 -9.01 2.36 17.09
CA LEU A 56 -8.43 1.46 16.10
C LEU A 56 -8.21 0.05 16.66
N ILE A 57 -7.80 -0.07 17.94
CA ILE A 57 -7.63 -1.35 18.63
C ILE A 57 -8.91 -2.21 18.59
N LYS A 58 -10.09 -1.58 18.56
CA LYS A 58 -11.39 -2.28 18.53
C LYS A 58 -11.73 -2.86 17.15
N ILE A 59 -11.16 -2.33 16.07
CA ILE A 59 -11.54 -2.70 14.69
C ILE A 59 -10.43 -3.41 13.92
N LYS A 60 -9.15 -3.21 14.30
CA LYS A 60 -8.02 -3.91 13.66
C LYS A 60 -8.00 -5.39 14.08
N PRO A 61 -7.33 -6.28 13.32
CA PRO A 61 -7.01 -7.62 13.80
C PRO A 61 -6.20 -7.57 15.11
N LYS A 62 -6.40 -8.56 15.98
CA LYS A 62 -5.77 -8.61 17.31
C LYS A 62 -4.25 -8.69 17.22
N GLU A 63 -3.77 -9.35 16.18
CA GLU A 63 -2.37 -9.62 15.86
C GLU A 63 -1.58 -8.37 15.44
N VAL A 64 -2.26 -7.33 14.95
CA VAL A 64 -1.61 -6.08 14.52
C VAL A 64 -1.14 -5.29 15.73
N MET A 65 0.14 -4.96 15.82
CA MET A 65 0.66 -4.08 16.88
C MET A 65 0.39 -2.61 16.53
N THR A 66 0.34 -1.73 17.54
CA THR A 66 0.22 -0.29 17.32
C THR A 66 1.35 0.47 17.98
N LEU A 67 1.81 1.53 17.30
CA LEU A 67 2.74 2.51 17.81
C LEU A 67 2.04 3.88 17.79
N PRO A 68 1.55 4.37 18.93
CA PRO A 68 1.00 5.72 19.04
C PRO A 68 2.06 6.78 18.77
N LEU A 69 1.75 7.72 17.88
CA LEU A 69 2.66 8.77 17.40
C LEU A 69 2.05 10.17 17.62
N PRO A 70 2.89 11.23 17.64
CA PRO A 70 2.42 12.61 17.67
C PRO A 70 1.46 12.92 16.53
N GLU A 71 0.46 13.77 16.83
CA GLU A 71 -0.63 14.08 15.93
C GLU A 71 -0.83 15.58 15.74
N THR A 72 -1.52 15.95 14.65
CA THR A 72 -1.99 17.30 14.36
C THR A 72 -3.26 17.60 15.14
N SER A 73 -3.70 18.86 15.15
CA SER A 73 -4.98 19.25 15.75
C SER A 73 -6.19 18.59 15.10
N GLU A 74 -6.09 18.17 13.82
CA GLU A 74 -7.17 17.45 13.13
C GLU A 74 -7.08 15.92 13.32
N GLY A 75 -6.12 15.43 14.10
CA GLY A 75 -5.97 14.01 14.40
C GLY A 75 -5.31 13.18 13.28
N ALA A 76 -4.40 13.78 12.50
CA ALA A 76 -3.51 13.08 11.57
C ALA A 76 -2.08 12.99 12.12
N LEU A 77 -1.19 12.23 11.48
CA LEU A 77 0.20 12.14 11.93
C LEU A 77 0.96 13.46 11.75
N SER A 78 1.63 13.92 12.81
CA SER A 78 2.39 15.18 12.76
C SER A 78 3.87 14.97 12.45
N LEU A 79 4.47 15.95 11.77
CA LEU A 79 5.91 16.02 11.47
C LEU A 79 6.81 15.83 12.69
N SER A 80 6.36 16.23 13.89
CA SER A 80 7.11 16.02 15.14
C SER A 80 7.33 14.54 15.46
N GLY A 81 6.51 13.63 14.91
CA GLY A 81 6.65 12.19 15.05
C GLY A 81 7.83 11.58 14.26
N TYR A 82 8.46 12.34 13.35
CA TYR A 82 9.47 11.80 12.44
C TYR A 82 10.63 11.08 13.14
N LYS A 83 11.15 11.62 14.25
CA LYS A 83 12.27 11.00 14.97
C LYS A 83 11.91 9.59 15.44
N LYS A 84 10.78 9.46 16.13
CA LYS A 84 10.26 8.18 16.63
C LYS A 84 9.96 7.19 15.50
N ILE A 85 9.39 7.66 14.39
CA ILE A 85 9.14 6.86 13.19
C ILE A 85 10.46 6.34 12.60
N LYS A 86 11.44 7.22 12.42
CA LYS A 86 12.75 6.88 11.85
C LYS A 86 13.49 5.86 12.72
N ASP A 87 13.47 6.07 14.04
CA ASP A 87 14.11 5.14 14.98
C ASP A 87 13.45 3.78 14.96
N PHE A 88 12.12 3.71 15.01
CA PHE A 88 11.38 2.45 14.93
C PHE A 88 11.60 1.72 13.59
N SER A 89 11.75 2.47 12.49
CA SER A 89 11.93 1.88 11.16
C SER A 89 13.28 1.18 10.96
N LYS A 90 14.25 1.31 11.88
CA LYS A 90 15.55 0.64 11.79
C LYS A 90 15.41 -0.88 11.79
N ASP A 91 14.50 -1.40 12.62
CA ASP A 91 14.29 -2.84 12.86
C ASP A 91 13.14 -3.43 12.03
N ILE A 92 12.75 -2.73 10.95
CA ILE A 92 11.63 -3.08 10.08
C ILE A 92 12.15 -3.40 8.68
N ASP A 93 11.50 -4.32 7.95
CA ASP A 93 11.88 -4.68 6.59
C ASP A 93 11.20 -3.80 5.54
N VAL A 94 9.92 -3.47 5.73
CA VAL A 94 9.13 -2.67 4.77
C VAL A 94 8.34 -1.58 5.46
N VAL A 95 8.33 -0.38 4.87
CA VAL A 95 7.50 0.74 5.32
C VAL A 95 6.35 0.98 4.34
N VAL A 96 5.15 1.22 4.85
CA VAL A 96 4.01 1.71 4.07
C VAL A 96 3.68 3.14 4.49
N VAL A 97 3.43 4.02 3.54
CA VAL A 97 3.06 5.42 3.80
C VAL A 97 1.88 5.79 2.92
N GLY A 98 0.76 6.19 3.51
CA GLY A 98 -0.31 6.78 2.71
C GLY A 98 -1.75 6.55 3.15
N PRO A 99 -2.19 5.30 3.33
CA PRO A 99 -3.60 4.97 3.54
C PRO A 99 -4.23 5.83 4.64
N GLY A 100 -5.14 6.74 4.28
CA GLY A 100 -5.84 7.60 5.24
C GLY A 100 -4.97 8.55 6.07
N LEU A 101 -3.75 8.90 5.63
CA LEU A 101 -2.88 9.81 6.39
C LEU A 101 -3.45 11.22 6.56
N GLY A 102 -4.24 11.70 5.60
CA GLY A 102 -4.67 13.09 5.54
C GLY A 102 -3.70 14.00 4.79
N GLN A 103 -4.14 15.23 4.56
CA GLN A 103 -3.52 16.17 3.62
C GLN A 103 -3.04 17.48 4.27
N GLU A 104 -2.98 17.53 5.59
CA GLU A 104 -2.51 18.71 6.32
C GLU A 104 -1.03 19.02 6.01
N LYS A 105 -0.64 20.28 6.18
CA LYS A 105 0.72 20.74 5.89
C LYS A 105 1.78 19.95 6.68
N SER A 106 1.54 19.70 7.97
CA SER A 106 2.42 18.92 8.84
C SER A 106 2.53 17.47 8.36
N THR A 107 1.40 16.83 8.09
CA THR A 107 1.30 15.43 7.61
C THR A 107 1.97 15.22 6.26
N ARG A 108 1.72 16.10 5.29
CA ARG A 108 2.39 16.08 3.98
C ARG A 108 3.90 16.25 4.14
N GLY A 109 4.32 17.15 5.04
CA GLY A 109 5.72 17.34 5.41
C GLY A 109 6.34 16.07 5.98
N LEU A 110 5.61 15.38 6.86
CA LEU A 110 6.02 14.11 7.45
C LEU A 110 6.18 13.02 6.38
N ALA A 111 5.17 12.81 5.55
CA ALA A 111 5.17 11.81 4.48
C ALA A 111 6.38 12.01 3.54
N ARG A 112 6.64 13.25 3.12
CA ARG A 112 7.85 13.58 2.34
C ARG A 112 9.13 13.25 3.10
N LYS A 113 9.23 13.65 4.37
CA LYS A 113 10.43 13.41 5.19
C LYS A 113 10.70 11.91 5.37
N ILE A 114 9.64 11.10 5.50
CA ILE A 114 9.73 9.64 5.52
C ILE A 114 10.25 9.10 4.18
N VAL A 115 9.59 9.46 3.07
CA VAL A 115 9.94 8.97 1.72
C VAL A 115 11.38 9.32 1.36
N TYR A 116 11.91 10.45 1.83
CA TYR A 116 13.28 10.88 1.54
C TYR A 116 14.32 10.38 2.55
N GLY A 117 13.92 10.20 3.81
CA GLY A 117 14.86 10.03 4.93
C GLY A 117 14.91 8.64 5.55
N ILE A 118 13.97 7.74 5.21
CA ILE A 118 13.98 6.34 5.66
C ILE A 118 14.54 5.45 4.55
N ASN A 119 15.59 4.70 4.89
CA ASN A 119 16.32 3.83 3.98
C ASN A 119 15.82 2.39 4.07
N LYS A 120 14.57 2.16 3.66
CA LYS A 120 13.92 0.85 3.64
C LYS A 120 13.07 0.69 2.38
N PRO A 121 12.84 -0.54 1.88
CA PRO A 121 11.80 -0.82 0.91
C PRO A 121 10.47 -0.19 1.32
N MET A 122 9.79 0.47 0.39
CA MET A 122 8.61 1.27 0.71
C MET A 122 7.47 1.13 -0.30
N VAL A 123 6.24 1.04 0.21
CA VAL A 123 5.02 1.19 -0.59
C VAL A 123 4.40 2.56 -0.28
N ILE A 124 4.18 3.37 -1.31
CA ILE A 124 3.60 4.71 -1.20
C ILE A 124 2.25 4.71 -1.92
N ASP A 125 1.18 4.95 -1.15
CA ASP A 125 -0.19 4.97 -1.65
C ASP A 125 -0.89 6.28 -1.27
N ALA A 126 -2.08 6.50 -1.84
CA ALA A 126 -3.06 7.47 -1.36
C ALA A 126 -2.46 8.85 -0.98
N ASP A 127 -2.61 9.24 0.28
CA ASP A 127 -2.16 10.54 0.76
C ASP A 127 -0.63 10.70 0.79
N GLY A 128 0.11 9.59 0.84
CA GLY A 128 1.55 9.55 0.67
C GLY A 128 1.95 9.96 -0.75
N LEU A 129 1.22 9.49 -1.77
CA LEU A 129 1.41 9.91 -3.16
C LEU A 129 1.02 11.39 -3.35
N ASN A 130 -0.13 11.80 -2.81
CA ASN A 130 -0.58 13.19 -2.88
C ASN A 130 0.45 14.16 -2.23
N ALA A 131 1.14 13.75 -1.17
CA ALA A 131 2.19 14.55 -0.53
C ALA A 131 3.44 14.76 -1.43
N LEU A 132 3.62 13.94 -2.47
CA LEU A 132 4.72 14.01 -3.44
C LEU A 132 4.40 14.84 -4.68
N VAL A 133 3.16 15.31 -4.86
CA VAL A 133 2.80 16.22 -5.97
C VAL A 133 3.71 17.46 -5.93
N GLY A 134 4.40 17.75 -7.03
CA GLY A 134 5.40 18.82 -7.11
C GLY A 134 6.75 18.53 -6.44
N HIS A 135 6.95 17.33 -5.86
CA HIS A 135 8.16 16.98 -5.10
C HIS A 135 8.79 15.63 -5.51
N LEU A 136 8.33 15.00 -6.60
CA LEU A 136 8.76 13.67 -7.05
C LEU A 136 10.26 13.51 -7.33
N LYS A 137 10.98 14.58 -7.71
CA LYS A 137 12.41 14.50 -8.05
C LYS A 137 13.28 13.87 -6.94
N ARG A 138 12.88 14.05 -5.67
CA ARG A 138 13.60 13.49 -4.51
C ARG A 138 13.10 12.11 -4.10
N ALA A 139 12.03 11.62 -4.74
CA ALA A 139 11.40 10.35 -4.38
C ALA A 139 12.14 9.14 -4.99
N GLY A 140 12.85 9.30 -6.10
CA GLY A 140 13.64 8.24 -6.76
C GLY A 140 15.06 8.06 -6.19
N ASN A 141 15.20 7.89 -4.87
CA ASN A 141 16.50 7.51 -4.29
C ASN A 141 16.83 6.02 -4.58
N SER A 142 18.01 5.55 -4.19
CA SER A 142 18.52 4.19 -4.49
C SER A 142 17.76 3.03 -3.84
N GLN A 143 16.63 3.30 -3.18
CA GLN A 143 15.87 2.30 -2.43
C GLN A 143 14.64 1.83 -3.19
N VAL A 144 14.26 0.58 -2.94
CA VAL A 144 13.10 -0.06 -3.53
C VAL A 144 11.82 0.69 -3.16
N LYS A 145 11.12 1.22 -4.16
CA LYS A 145 9.87 1.97 -3.98
C LYS A 145 8.78 1.48 -4.92
N ILE A 146 7.60 1.24 -4.36
CA ILE A 146 6.40 0.87 -5.11
C ILE A 146 5.34 1.96 -4.92
N PHE A 147 4.89 2.54 -6.03
CA PHE A 147 3.87 3.59 -6.07
C PHE A 147 2.56 2.97 -6.56
N THR A 148 1.45 3.21 -5.87
CA THR A 148 0.18 2.54 -6.18
C THR A 148 -0.95 3.51 -6.61
N PRO A 149 -0.71 4.47 -7.53
CA PRO A 149 -1.71 5.49 -7.83
C PRO A 149 -2.94 4.91 -8.56
N HIS A 150 -4.12 5.39 -8.21
CA HIS A 150 -5.27 5.35 -9.11
C HIS A 150 -5.14 6.43 -10.21
N PRO A 151 -5.97 6.42 -11.27
CA PRO A 151 -5.82 7.36 -12.39
C PRO A 151 -5.82 8.84 -11.97
N GLY A 152 -6.69 9.24 -11.05
CA GLY A 152 -6.69 10.59 -10.47
C GLY A 152 -5.44 10.98 -9.67
N GLU A 153 -4.86 10.08 -8.87
CA GLU A 153 -3.57 10.33 -8.20
C GLU A 153 -2.44 10.47 -9.21
N MET A 154 -2.39 9.59 -10.20
CA MET A 154 -1.37 9.64 -11.24
C MET A 154 -1.46 10.91 -12.10
N ALA A 155 -2.68 11.31 -12.45
CA ALA A 155 -2.95 12.56 -13.18
C ALA A 155 -2.44 13.77 -12.38
N ARG A 156 -2.72 13.83 -11.07
CA ARG A 156 -2.22 14.88 -10.17
C ARG A 156 -0.69 14.89 -10.07
N LEU A 157 -0.06 13.71 -9.93
CA LEU A 157 1.39 13.57 -9.87
C LEU A 157 2.09 14.08 -11.14
N LEU A 158 1.46 13.90 -12.30
CA LEU A 158 2.01 14.28 -13.60
C LEU A 158 1.58 15.68 -14.06
N GLY A 159 0.57 16.29 -13.45
CA GLY A 159 -0.01 17.55 -13.93
C GLY A 159 -0.74 17.41 -15.27
N ILE A 160 -1.35 16.25 -15.55
CA ILE A 160 -2.13 15.99 -16.79
C ILE A 160 -3.57 15.62 -16.46
N SER A 161 -4.47 15.62 -17.44
CA SER A 161 -5.85 15.16 -17.21
C SER A 161 -5.95 13.62 -17.12
N VAL A 162 -6.96 13.13 -16.39
CA VAL A 162 -7.27 11.69 -16.36
C VAL A 162 -7.59 11.16 -17.76
N LYS A 163 -8.28 11.95 -18.59
CA LYS A 163 -8.65 11.58 -19.97
C LYS A 163 -7.40 11.31 -20.83
N GLU A 164 -6.39 12.17 -20.75
CA GLU A 164 -5.13 11.99 -21.48
C GLU A 164 -4.36 10.76 -20.97
N LEU A 165 -4.30 10.59 -19.65
CA LEU A 165 -3.66 9.44 -19.03
C LEU A 165 -4.29 8.12 -19.49
N GLN A 166 -5.62 8.05 -19.52
CA GLN A 166 -6.35 6.82 -19.87
C GLN A 166 -6.10 6.38 -21.32
N LYS A 167 -5.84 7.31 -22.25
CA LYS A 167 -5.49 6.99 -23.65
C LYS A 167 -4.15 6.28 -23.78
N LYS A 168 -3.22 6.47 -22.84
CA LYS A 168 -1.82 6.00 -22.95
C LYS A 168 -1.32 5.30 -21.66
N ARG A 169 -2.20 4.69 -20.86
CA ARG A 169 -1.88 4.14 -19.52
C ARG A 169 -0.59 3.33 -19.46
N LYS A 170 -0.41 2.36 -20.37
CA LYS A 170 0.78 1.49 -20.41
C LYS A 170 2.06 2.29 -20.62
N LYS A 171 2.04 3.21 -21.58
CA LYS A 171 3.17 4.09 -21.90
C LYS A 171 3.48 5.01 -20.72
N VAL A 172 2.45 5.65 -20.15
CA VAL A 172 2.57 6.54 -18.99
C VAL A 172 3.17 5.81 -17.78
N ALA A 173 2.66 4.63 -17.44
CA ALA A 173 3.19 3.82 -16.34
C ALA A 173 4.65 3.44 -16.56
N LYS A 174 5.00 2.94 -17.75
CA LYS A 174 6.39 2.57 -18.09
C LYS A 174 7.33 3.77 -18.02
N SER A 175 6.97 4.89 -18.66
CA SER A 175 7.79 6.10 -18.66
C SER A 175 7.98 6.66 -17.25
N PHE A 176 6.94 6.65 -16.41
CA PHE A 176 7.04 7.09 -15.02
C PHE A 176 7.97 6.20 -14.20
N ALA A 177 7.81 4.88 -14.30
CA ALA A 177 8.61 3.90 -13.58
C ALA A 177 10.11 4.05 -13.90
N VAL A 178 10.45 4.17 -15.18
CA VAL A 178 11.83 4.39 -15.65
C VAL A 178 12.35 5.75 -15.19
N HIS A 179 11.60 6.83 -15.42
CA HIS A 179 12.07 8.19 -15.13
C HIS A 179 12.32 8.45 -13.64
N TYR A 180 11.46 7.92 -12.77
CA TYR A 180 11.59 8.10 -11.33
C TYR A 180 12.29 6.93 -10.62
N ASN A 181 12.75 5.92 -11.37
CA ASN A 181 13.38 4.71 -10.84
C ASN A 181 12.54 4.02 -9.75
N VAL A 182 11.26 3.77 -10.04
CA VAL A 182 10.31 3.11 -9.12
C VAL A 182 9.56 1.97 -9.81
N THR A 183 8.93 1.11 -9.04
CA THR A 183 7.85 0.26 -9.54
C THR A 183 6.52 1.00 -9.37
N ILE A 184 5.66 0.98 -10.38
CA ILE A 184 4.32 1.57 -10.33
C ILE A 184 3.25 0.51 -10.51
N VAL A 185 2.17 0.62 -9.74
CA VAL A 185 0.92 -0.12 -9.85
C VAL A 185 -0.18 0.88 -10.17
N LEU A 186 -0.39 1.14 -11.46
CA LEU A 186 -1.43 2.07 -11.93
C LEU A 186 -2.79 1.38 -11.89
N LYS A 187 -3.53 1.61 -10.79
CA LYS A 187 -4.82 0.98 -10.46
C LYS A 187 -5.92 1.30 -11.50
N GLY A 188 -6.95 0.46 -11.55
CA GLY A 188 -8.11 0.54 -12.45
C GLY A 188 -8.31 -0.73 -13.28
N LYS A 189 -9.35 -0.79 -14.12
CA LYS A 189 -9.62 -1.94 -15.02
C LYS A 189 -8.37 -2.27 -15.83
N GLY A 190 -7.89 -3.51 -15.76
CA GLY A 190 -6.61 -3.87 -16.36
C GLY A 190 -5.45 -3.12 -15.68
N THR A 191 -5.25 -3.36 -14.38
CA THR A 191 -4.18 -2.68 -13.62
C THR A 191 -2.83 -2.90 -14.28
N VAL A 192 -2.06 -1.83 -14.45
CA VAL A 192 -0.75 -1.87 -15.11
C VAL A 192 0.34 -1.81 -14.06
N VAL A 193 1.21 -2.82 -14.03
CA VAL A 193 2.42 -2.83 -13.22
C VAL A 193 3.62 -2.58 -14.12
N ALA A 194 4.45 -1.59 -13.81
CA ALA A 194 5.67 -1.29 -14.56
C ALA A 194 6.86 -1.08 -13.62
N ALA A 195 8.04 -1.58 -14.00
CA ALA A 195 9.27 -1.42 -13.24
C ALA A 195 10.25 -0.46 -13.92
N ALA A 196 11.23 0.02 -13.14
CA ALA A 196 12.28 0.91 -13.59
C ALA A 196 13.17 0.31 -14.69
N ASP A 197 13.33 -1.02 -14.70
CA ASP A 197 14.04 -1.77 -15.76
C ASP A 197 13.22 -1.99 -17.03
N GLY A 198 12.00 -1.43 -17.09
CA GLY A 198 11.12 -1.50 -18.25
C GLY A 198 10.23 -2.73 -18.33
N ARG A 199 10.30 -3.67 -17.36
CA ARG A 199 9.31 -4.76 -17.24
C ARG A 199 7.91 -4.20 -17.10
N LEU A 200 6.94 -4.87 -17.72
CA LEU A 200 5.53 -4.46 -17.76
C LEU A 200 4.63 -5.68 -17.57
N TYR A 201 3.59 -5.53 -16.75
CA TYR A 201 2.55 -6.54 -16.55
C TYR A 201 1.17 -5.89 -16.59
N LEU A 202 0.21 -6.57 -17.21
CA LEU A 202 -1.19 -6.16 -17.25
C LEU A 202 -2.02 -7.19 -16.48
N ASN A 203 -2.60 -6.76 -15.37
CA ASN A 203 -3.46 -7.62 -14.57
C ASN A 203 -4.79 -7.86 -15.27
N LYS A 204 -5.19 -9.13 -15.39
CA LYS A 204 -6.45 -9.52 -16.03
C LYS A 204 -7.54 -9.95 -15.04
N THR A 205 -7.20 -10.08 -13.75
CA THR A 205 -8.16 -10.44 -12.69
C THR A 205 -8.85 -9.19 -12.12
N GLY A 206 -9.94 -9.43 -11.40
CA GLY A 206 -10.77 -8.41 -10.77
C GLY A 206 -11.99 -8.05 -11.59
N ASN A 207 -12.96 -7.45 -10.90
CA ASN A 207 -14.28 -7.12 -11.44
C ASN A 207 -14.73 -5.72 -10.97
N PRO A 208 -15.79 -5.14 -11.58
CA PRO A 208 -16.28 -3.81 -11.23
C PRO A 208 -16.64 -3.62 -9.76
N GLY A 209 -17.08 -4.67 -9.06
CA GLY A 209 -17.47 -4.60 -7.65
C GLY A 209 -16.33 -4.21 -6.70
N MET A 210 -15.08 -4.39 -7.13
CA MET A 210 -13.90 -3.95 -6.39
C MET A 210 -13.74 -2.41 -6.37
N SER A 211 -14.58 -1.67 -7.09
CA SER A 211 -14.66 -0.21 -7.07
C SER A 211 -15.36 0.30 -5.82
N THR A 212 -14.89 -0.16 -4.67
CA THR A 212 -15.42 0.14 -3.33
C THR A 212 -14.32 0.78 -2.48
N ALA A 213 -14.72 1.52 -1.43
CA ALA A 213 -13.78 2.15 -0.53
C ALA A 213 -12.89 1.10 0.15
N GLY A 214 -11.59 1.40 0.26
CA GLY A 214 -10.64 0.56 0.97
C GLY A 214 -10.02 -0.60 0.18
N SER A 215 -10.49 -0.92 -1.04
CA SER A 215 -9.86 -1.97 -1.86
C SER A 215 -8.39 -1.65 -2.19
N GLY A 216 -8.08 -0.37 -2.40
CA GLY A 216 -6.71 0.10 -2.56
C GLY A 216 -5.83 -0.14 -1.32
N ASP A 217 -6.38 0.07 -0.12
CA ASP A 217 -5.64 -0.12 1.14
C ASP A 217 -5.27 -1.59 1.33
N VAL A 218 -6.19 -2.50 0.99
CA VAL A 218 -5.95 -3.95 0.98
C VAL A 218 -4.82 -4.30 0.02
N LEU A 219 -4.88 -3.82 -1.23
CA LEU A 219 -3.82 -4.04 -2.22
C LEU A 219 -2.45 -3.56 -1.70
N THR A 220 -2.40 -2.38 -1.10
CA THR A 220 -1.18 -1.82 -0.51
C THR A 220 -0.60 -2.73 0.58
N GLY A 221 -1.46 -3.30 1.43
CA GLY A 221 -1.05 -4.31 2.43
C GLY A 221 -0.49 -5.58 1.81
N ILE A 222 -1.16 -6.12 0.77
CA ILE A 222 -0.71 -7.32 0.05
C ILE A 222 0.68 -7.09 -0.58
N ILE A 223 0.91 -5.93 -1.21
CA ILE A 223 2.19 -5.56 -1.80
C ILE A 223 3.29 -5.53 -0.73
N ALA A 224 3.03 -4.88 0.40
CA ALA A 224 3.99 -4.77 1.50
C ALA A 224 4.36 -6.15 2.08
N ALA A 225 3.40 -7.06 2.19
CA ALA A 225 3.64 -8.43 2.64
C ALA A 225 4.57 -9.19 1.70
N PHE A 226 4.38 -9.08 0.39
CA PHE A 226 5.26 -9.74 -0.58
C PHE A 226 6.66 -9.13 -0.63
N LEU A 227 6.78 -7.81 -0.49
CA LEU A 227 8.08 -7.18 -0.30
C LEU A 227 8.78 -7.69 0.97
N GLY A 228 8.06 -7.78 2.10
CA GLY A 228 8.61 -8.25 3.37
C GLY A 228 9.04 -9.71 3.35
N GLN A 229 8.41 -10.52 2.50
CA GLN A 229 8.79 -11.91 2.22
C GLN A 229 9.99 -12.04 1.26
N GLY A 230 10.59 -10.92 0.83
CA GLY A 230 11.80 -10.90 0.02
C GLY A 230 11.60 -10.94 -1.49
N LEU A 231 10.37 -10.74 -2.00
CA LEU A 231 10.16 -10.61 -3.44
C LEU A 231 10.71 -9.28 -3.95
N ASP A 232 11.27 -9.27 -5.16
CA ASP A 232 11.61 -8.02 -5.84
C ASP A 232 10.34 -7.19 -6.11
N ALA A 233 10.48 -5.86 -6.17
CA ALA A 233 9.34 -4.96 -6.22
C ALA A 233 8.38 -5.22 -7.38
N PHE A 234 8.89 -5.57 -8.55
CA PHE A 234 8.04 -5.87 -9.69
C PHE A 234 7.22 -7.13 -9.45
N CYS A 235 7.84 -8.20 -8.95
CA CYS A 235 7.14 -9.44 -8.62
C CYS A 235 6.14 -9.25 -7.48
N ALA A 236 6.52 -8.53 -6.41
CA ALA A 236 5.62 -8.20 -5.30
C ALA A 236 4.37 -7.45 -5.81
N ALA A 237 4.56 -6.40 -6.60
CA ALA A 237 3.49 -5.62 -7.20
C ALA A 237 2.60 -6.45 -8.16
N LYS A 238 3.21 -7.23 -9.05
CA LYS A 238 2.53 -8.10 -10.02
C LYS A 238 1.65 -9.13 -9.32
N TYR A 239 2.21 -9.90 -8.39
CA TYR A 239 1.48 -10.95 -7.71
C TYR A 239 0.42 -10.38 -6.78
N ALA A 240 0.67 -9.25 -6.12
CA ALA A 240 -0.33 -8.58 -5.31
C ALA A 240 -1.53 -8.12 -6.14
N ALA A 241 -1.30 -7.48 -7.30
CA ALA A 241 -2.39 -7.06 -8.19
C ALA A 241 -3.22 -8.25 -8.68
N TYR A 242 -2.55 -9.35 -9.06
CA TYR A 242 -3.21 -10.58 -9.47
C TYR A 242 -4.05 -11.18 -8.34
N LEU A 243 -3.45 -11.36 -7.16
CA LEU A 243 -4.09 -11.99 -6.00
C LEU A 243 -5.28 -11.16 -5.50
N HIS A 244 -5.11 -9.85 -5.41
CA HIS A 244 -6.16 -8.91 -5.03
C HIS A 244 -7.35 -9.01 -5.98
N GLY A 245 -7.11 -8.98 -7.29
CA GLY A 245 -8.15 -9.16 -8.30
C GLY A 245 -8.85 -10.52 -8.21
N LEU A 246 -8.07 -11.60 -8.04
CA LEU A 246 -8.61 -12.96 -7.92
C LEU A 246 -9.46 -13.11 -6.66
N ALA A 247 -9.04 -12.55 -5.52
CA ALA A 247 -9.82 -12.53 -4.29
C ALA A 247 -11.15 -11.79 -4.48
N GLY A 248 -11.13 -10.65 -5.18
CA GLY A 248 -12.34 -9.92 -5.56
C GLY A 248 -13.27 -10.71 -6.48
N ASP A 249 -12.72 -11.47 -7.44
CA ASP A 249 -13.51 -12.32 -8.33
C ASP A 249 -14.17 -13.49 -7.58
N ILE A 250 -13.48 -14.07 -6.62
CA ILE A 250 -14.04 -15.12 -5.75
C ILE A 250 -15.13 -14.51 -4.86
N ALA A 251 -14.89 -13.36 -4.23
CA ALA A 251 -15.86 -12.68 -3.38
C ALA A 251 -17.15 -12.34 -4.15
N ALA A 252 -17.03 -11.83 -5.37
CA ALA A 252 -18.17 -11.47 -6.20
C ALA A 252 -19.06 -12.66 -6.58
N ARG A 253 -18.51 -13.88 -6.65
CA ARG A 253 -19.29 -15.10 -6.93
C ARG A 253 -20.13 -15.55 -5.73
N GLU A 254 -19.66 -15.30 -4.52
CA GLU A 254 -20.39 -15.68 -3.30
C GLU A 254 -21.38 -14.61 -2.82
N LYS A 255 -21.06 -13.34 -3.10
CA LYS A 255 -21.91 -12.20 -2.77
C LYS A 255 -22.57 -11.72 -4.07
N THR A 256 -22.17 -10.56 -4.56
CA THR A 256 -22.41 -10.06 -5.92
C THR A 256 -21.32 -9.03 -6.22
N GLN A 257 -21.27 -8.49 -7.45
CA GLN A 257 -20.43 -7.30 -7.70
C GLN A 257 -20.97 -6.04 -7.01
N ILE A 258 -22.29 -5.94 -6.76
CA ILE A 258 -22.94 -4.74 -6.22
C ILE A 258 -22.67 -4.61 -4.71
N SER A 259 -22.71 -5.72 -3.98
CA SER A 259 -22.58 -5.74 -2.52
C SER A 259 -21.15 -5.90 -2.02
N LEU A 260 -20.16 -5.97 -2.91
CA LEU A 260 -18.77 -6.25 -2.57
C LEU A 260 -18.12 -5.07 -1.84
N ILE A 261 -17.54 -5.36 -0.67
CA ILE A 261 -16.74 -4.41 0.11
C ILE A 261 -15.30 -4.91 0.30
N ALA A 262 -14.40 -4.04 0.78
CA ALA A 262 -12.99 -4.38 0.93
C ALA A 262 -12.74 -5.58 1.87
N SER A 263 -13.53 -5.73 2.93
CA SER A 263 -13.42 -6.87 3.85
C SER A 263 -13.79 -8.21 3.18
N ASP A 264 -14.69 -8.21 2.19
CA ASP A 264 -14.96 -9.43 1.40
C ASP A 264 -13.72 -9.84 0.59
N ILE A 265 -12.99 -8.87 0.03
CA ILE A 265 -11.73 -9.14 -0.68
C ILE A 265 -10.71 -9.77 0.28
N ILE A 266 -10.54 -9.16 1.46
CA ILE A 266 -9.65 -9.68 2.52
C ILE A 266 -10.02 -11.13 2.87
N ALA A 267 -11.31 -11.40 3.11
CA ALA A 267 -11.80 -12.73 3.47
C ALA A 267 -11.48 -13.80 2.42
N LYS A 268 -11.29 -13.40 1.15
CA LYS A 268 -10.97 -14.29 0.03
C LYS A 268 -9.51 -14.37 -0.34
N ILE A 269 -8.62 -13.60 0.30
CA ILE A 269 -7.17 -13.72 0.12
C ILE A 269 -6.68 -15.17 0.35
N PRO A 270 -7.03 -15.89 1.44
CA PRO A 270 -6.54 -17.25 1.64
C PRO A 270 -6.96 -18.23 0.53
N GLN A 271 -8.20 -18.10 0.04
CA GLN A 271 -8.71 -18.95 -1.05
C GLN A 271 -8.02 -18.61 -2.38
N ALA A 272 -7.77 -17.33 -2.65
CA ALA A 272 -7.04 -16.89 -3.82
C ALA A 272 -5.58 -17.39 -3.80
N ILE A 273 -4.92 -17.38 -2.63
CA ILE A 273 -3.57 -17.96 -2.44
C ILE A 273 -3.61 -19.46 -2.73
N LYS A 274 -4.56 -20.21 -2.16
CA LYS A 274 -4.70 -21.66 -2.38
C LYS A 274 -4.86 -22.02 -3.87
N LYS A 275 -5.53 -21.17 -4.67
CA LYS A 275 -5.68 -21.36 -6.12
C LYS A 275 -4.46 -20.96 -6.94
N SER A 276 -3.50 -20.27 -6.33
CA SER A 276 -2.31 -19.71 -7.00
C SER A 276 -1.01 -20.47 -6.67
N ILE A 277 -1.12 -21.56 -5.91
CA ILE A 277 -0.04 -22.48 -5.54
C ILE A 277 -0.19 -23.77 -6.33
#